data_AF-A0A0F9EBT0-F1
#
_entry.id   AF-A0A0F9EBT0-F1
#
_cell.length_a   1.000
_cell.length_b   1.000
_cell.length_c   1.000
_cell.angle_alpha   90.00
_cell.angle_beta   90.00
_cell.angle_gamma   90.00
#
_symmetry.space_group_name_H-M   'P 1'
#
loop_
_entity.id
_entity.type
_entity.pdbx_description
1 polymer ?
#
loop_
_entity_poly.entity_id
_entity_poly.type
_entity_poly.pdbx_seq_one_letter_code
_entity_poly.pdbx_strand_id
1 'polypeptide(L)'
;MIESGNDDLEVSLWYDANVHSDPINSCSESIGDMLDLICKKNGMVHSNIRYEILKPEDDRVPPVPRWLENINGVVPRLLVAVTKVTRDLHQEPMGMSGDLDKKDLARLRAVTRREHRKAHPNTTPLTDHECDQLIDRLGLEVVLEQLGSSTVH
;
A
#
# COMPACT_ATOMS: atom_id res chain seq x y z
N MET A 1 -5.03 -1.86 -27.22
CA MET A 1 -3.59 -1.59 -27.12
C MET A 1 -3.39 -0.91 -25.78
N ILE A 2 -2.94 -1.65 -24.75
CA ILE A 2 -2.66 -1.06 -23.44
C ILE A 2 -1.15 -1.08 -23.33
N GLU A 3 -0.53 0.08 -23.53
CA GLU A 3 0.85 0.29 -23.11
C GLU A 3 0.86 0.28 -21.59
N SER A 4 1.38 -0.81 -21.02
CA SER A 4 1.78 -0.87 -19.61
C SER A 4 2.93 0.13 -19.40
N GLY A 5 2.60 1.40 -19.20
CA GLY A 5 3.50 2.35 -18.60
C GLY A 5 3.78 1.87 -17.18
N ASN A 6 5.00 1.39 -16.92
CA ASN A 6 5.51 1.28 -15.55
C ASN A 6 5.67 2.71 -15.01
N ASP A 7 4.57 3.29 -14.54
CA ASP A 7 4.63 4.56 -13.83
C ASP A 7 5.14 4.24 -12.42
N ASP A 8 6.43 4.44 -12.18
CA ASP A 8 6.99 4.40 -10.82
C ASP A 8 6.77 5.79 -10.21
N LEU A 9 6.16 5.84 -9.01
CA LEU A 9 5.97 7.05 -8.24
C LEU A 9 7.10 7.15 -7.20
N GLU A 10 7.87 8.22 -7.31
CA GLU A 10 8.99 8.52 -6.41
C GLU A 10 8.66 9.74 -5.55
N VAL A 11 8.83 9.60 -4.24
CA VAL A 11 8.72 10.69 -3.27
C VAL A 11 10.05 10.83 -2.56
N SER A 12 10.66 12.00 -2.66
CA SER A 12 11.96 12.28 -2.05
C SER A 12 11.83 13.34 -0.97
N LEU A 13 12.39 13.09 0.21
CA LEU A 13 12.37 13.99 1.36
C LEU A 13 13.80 14.22 1.88
N TRP A 14 14.16 15.49 2.04
CA TRP A 14 15.40 15.88 2.70
C TRP A 14 15.23 15.85 4.23
N TYR A 15 16.19 15.25 4.92
CA TYR A 15 16.20 15.20 6.39
C TYR A 15 17.63 15.34 6.96
N ASP A 16 17.71 15.73 8.23
CA ASP A 16 18.97 15.72 8.99
C ASP A 16 19.18 14.36 9.66
N ALA A 17 20.22 13.65 9.25
CA ALA A 17 20.57 12.34 9.81
C ALA A 17 21.04 12.40 11.27
N ASN A 18 21.40 13.58 11.78
CA ASN A 18 21.72 13.73 13.21
C ASN A 18 20.48 13.72 14.09
N VAL A 19 19.32 14.12 13.56
CA VAL A 19 18.05 14.17 14.30
C VAL A 19 17.25 12.89 14.10
N HIS A 20 17.27 12.35 12.87
CA HIS A 20 16.51 11.14 12.52
C HIS A 20 17.46 10.00 12.19
N SER A 21 17.82 9.22 13.21
CA SER A 21 18.65 8.01 13.08
C SER A 21 17.94 6.87 12.36
N ASP A 22 16.59 6.83 12.42
CA ASP A 22 15.74 5.89 11.68
C ASP A 22 14.58 6.63 10.98
N PRO A 23 14.86 7.28 9.84
CA PRO A 23 13.89 8.08 9.12
C PRO A 23 12.81 7.22 8.47
N ILE A 24 13.10 5.94 8.18
CA ILE A 24 12.13 5.03 7.57
C ILE A 24 11.04 4.71 8.59
N ASN A 25 11.41 4.30 9.81
CA ASN A 25 10.39 4.05 10.84
C ASN A 25 9.67 5.33 11.26
N SER A 26 10.34 6.49 11.28
CA SER A 26 9.72 7.76 11.67
C SER A 26 8.79 8.37 10.62
N CYS A 27 9.01 8.11 9.32
CA CYS A 27 8.29 8.77 8.24
C CYS A 27 7.51 7.82 7.33
N SER A 28 7.67 6.50 7.46
CA SER A 28 7.02 5.51 6.57
C SER A 28 5.50 5.61 6.59
N GLU A 29 4.89 5.79 7.76
CA GLU A 29 3.44 5.95 7.90
C GLU A 29 2.96 7.21 7.18
N SER A 30 3.58 8.36 7.44
CA SER A 30 3.20 9.62 6.78
C SER A 30 3.46 9.63 5.28
N ILE A 31 4.54 8.98 4.82
CA ILE A 31 4.83 8.82 3.39
C ILE A 31 3.83 7.87 2.75
N GLY A 32 3.44 6.80 3.44
CA GLY A 32 2.38 5.87 3.03
C GLY A 32 1.05 6.60 2.85
N ASP A 33 0.59 7.32 3.87
CA ASP A 33 -0.66 8.10 3.83
C ASP A 33 -0.65 9.13 2.69
N MET A 34 0.49 9.78 2.45
CA MET A 34 0.65 10.75 1.37
C MET A 34 0.56 10.07 -0.01
N LEU A 35 1.24 8.93 -0.18
CA LEU A 35 1.19 8.13 -1.41
C LEU A 35 -0.21 7.59 -1.65
N ASP A 36 -0.89 7.09 -0.63
CA ASP A 36 -2.28 6.63 -0.70
C ASP A 36 -3.22 7.75 -1.15
N LEU A 37 -3.06 8.96 -0.59
CA LEU A 37 -3.86 10.12 -0.98
C LEU A 37 -3.61 10.53 -2.44
N ILE A 38 -2.35 10.56 -2.87
CA ILE A 38 -1.97 10.89 -4.25
C ILE A 38 -2.51 9.83 -5.21
N CYS A 39 -2.37 8.56 -4.87
CA CYS A 39 -2.83 7.45 -5.69
C CYS A 39 -4.36 7.45 -5.78
N LYS A 40 -5.08 7.60 -4.66
CA LYS A 40 -6.54 7.71 -4.63
C LYS A 40 -7.05 8.90 -5.44
N LYS A 41 -6.40 10.06 -5.37
CA LYS A 41 -6.79 11.25 -6.15
C LYS A 41 -6.63 11.04 -7.66
N ASN A 42 -5.66 10.22 -8.07
CA ASN A 42 -5.37 9.93 -9.47
C ASN A 42 -6.01 8.64 -9.98
N GLY A 43 -6.81 7.94 -9.15
CA GLY A 43 -7.36 6.63 -9.51
C GLY A 43 -6.25 5.61 -9.78
N MET A 44 -5.27 5.55 -8.88
CA MET A 44 -4.13 4.65 -8.94
C MET A 44 -4.03 3.88 -7.62
N VAL A 45 -3.39 2.71 -7.67
CA VAL A 45 -3.01 1.93 -6.50
C VAL A 45 -1.50 1.76 -6.51
N HIS A 46 -0.85 1.98 -5.37
CA HIS A 46 0.58 1.78 -5.23
C HIS A 46 0.90 0.44 -4.57
N SER A 47 2.00 -0.18 -5.01
CA SER A 47 2.53 -1.40 -4.41
C SER A 47 3.33 -1.12 -3.13
N ASN A 48 4.06 -2.14 -2.63
CA ASN A 48 5.01 -1.96 -1.53
C ASN A 48 6.02 -0.85 -1.83
N ILE A 49 6.17 0.05 -0.86
CA ILE A 49 7.10 1.17 -0.93
C ILE A 49 8.50 0.67 -0.61
N ARG A 50 9.45 0.93 -1.51
CA ARG A 50 10.88 0.72 -1.29
C ARG A 50 11.49 2.03 -0.84
N TYR A 51 12.24 1.99 0.26
CA TYR A 51 12.93 3.15 0.77
C TYR A 51 14.43 3.04 0.46
N GLU A 52 14.99 4.10 -0.08
CA GLU A 52 16.42 4.27 -0.34
C GLU A 52 16.90 5.54 0.35
N ILE A 53 18.07 5.48 0.98
CA ILE A 53 18.68 6.65 1.61
C ILE A 53 19.91 7.03 0.79
N LEU A 54 19.84 8.20 0.15
CA LEU A 54 20.91 8.72 -0.69
C LEU A 54 21.67 9.85 0.00
N LYS A 55 22.91 10.03 -0.44
CA LYS A 55 23.80 11.09 0.05
C LYS A 55 23.73 12.29 -0.89
N PRO A 56 23.90 13.52 -0.37
CA PRO A 56 24.20 14.65 -1.23
C PRO A 56 25.40 14.29 -2.13
N GLU A 57 25.37 14.72 -3.39
CA GLU A 57 26.36 14.43 -4.44
C GLU A 57 26.25 13.06 -5.14
N ASP A 58 25.26 12.23 -4.81
CA ASP A 58 24.95 11.03 -5.60
C ASP A 58 24.28 11.41 -6.94
N ASP A 59 24.45 10.58 -7.98
CA ASP A 59 24.12 10.90 -9.39
C ASP A 59 22.62 11.18 -9.62
N ARG A 60 21.77 10.77 -8.67
CA ARG A 60 20.31 10.92 -8.70
C ARG A 60 19.76 11.89 -7.65
N VAL A 61 20.62 12.55 -6.88
CA VAL A 61 20.21 13.38 -5.75
C VAL A 61 20.14 14.85 -6.17
N PRO A 62 18.99 15.53 -6.02
CA PRO A 62 18.91 16.96 -6.30
C PRO A 62 19.86 17.76 -5.40
N PRO A 63 20.18 19.02 -5.73
CA PRO A 63 20.96 19.87 -4.85
C PRO A 63 20.26 20.02 -3.49
N VAL A 64 21.06 20.03 -2.42
CA VAL A 64 20.55 20.19 -1.05
C VAL A 64 19.81 21.53 -0.94
N PRO A 65 18.61 21.57 -0.33
CA PRO A 65 17.91 22.82 -0.15
C PRO A 65 18.68 23.79 0.74
N ARG A 66 18.72 25.07 0.36
CA ARG A 66 19.43 26.12 1.12
C ARG A 66 19.01 26.21 2.59
N TRP A 67 17.75 25.92 2.90
CA TRP A 67 17.24 25.94 4.28
C TRP A 67 17.90 24.85 5.15
N LEU A 68 18.37 23.76 4.56
CA LEU A 68 19.06 22.67 5.24
C LEU A 68 20.58 22.90 5.26
N GLU A 69 21.15 23.45 4.19
CA GLU A 69 22.58 23.83 4.12
C GLU A 69 22.97 24.92 5.12
N ASN A 70 22.05 25.86 5.39
CA ASN A 70 22.32 27.00 6.29
C ASN A 70 22.35 26.63 7.77
N ILE A 71 22.06 25.37 8.13
CA ILE A 71 22.04 24.91 9.52
C ILE A 71 23.39 24.25 9.83
N ASN A 72 24.15 24.88 10.72
CA ASN A 72 25.46 24.36 11.14
C ASN A 72 25.32 23.00 11.84
N GLY A 73 26.11 22.02 11.38
CA GLY A 73 26.18 20.69 11.98
C GLY A 73 25.10 19.72 11.50
N VAL A 74 24.32 20.06 10.48
CA VAL A 74 23.37 19.13 9.84
C VAL A 74 24.11 18.14 8.94
N VAL A 75 23.66 16.88 8.94
CA VAL A 75 24.09 15.86 7.97
C VAL A 75 22.93 15.62 7.02
N PRO A 76 22.86 16.36 5.89
CA PRO A 76 21.74 16.24 4.98
C PRO A 76 21.77 14.86 4.32
N ARG A 77 20.62 14.19 4.35
CA ARG A 77 20.36 12.93 3.64
C ARG A 77 19.04 13.04 2.91
N LEU A 78 18.95 12.33 1.80
CA LEU A 78 17.71 12.22 1.04
C LEU A 78 17.10 10.85 1.28
N LEU A 79 15.89 10.82 1.82
CA LEU A 79 15.06 9.63 1.86
C LEU A 79 14.23 9.59 0.58
N VAL A 80 14.37 8.53 -0.21
CA VAL A 80 13.63 8.30 -1.43
C VAL A 80 12.70 7.12 -1.21
N ALA A 81 11.41 7.35 -1.37
CA ALA A 81 10.38 6.33 -1.35
C ALA A 81 9.93 6.07 -2.79
N VAL A 82 10.24 4.89 -3.31
CA VAL A 82 9.86 4.45 -4.64
C VAL A 82 8.74 3.42 -4.51
N THR A 83 7.64 3.64 -5.21
CA THR A 83 6.58 2.65 -5.33
C THR A 83 6.11 2.53 -6.76
N LYS A 84 5.77 1.31 -7.18
CA LYS A 84 5.11 1.12 -8.46
C LYS A 84 3.66 1.53 -8.33
N VAL A 85 3.19 2.42 -9.21
CA VAL A 85 1.76 2.71 -9.32
C VAL A 85 1.17 1.98 -10.50
N THR A 86 0.00 1.42 -10.27
CA THR A 86 -0.81 0.82 -11.32
C THR A 86 -2.07 1.66 -11.41
N ARG A 87 -2.47 2.05 -12.64
CA ARG A 87 -3.76 2.70 -12.81
C ARG A 87 -4.83 1.77 -12.27
N ASP A 88 -5.62 2.31 -11.36
CA ASP A 88 -6.75 1.62 -10.84
C ASP A 88 -7.81 1.62 -11.94
N LEU A 89 -7.91 0.51 -12.67
CA LEU A 89 -9.03 0.25 -13.57
C LEU A 89 -10.30 -0.11 -12.78
N HIS A 90 -10.38 0.26 -11.50
CA HIS A 90 -11.62 0.25 -10.76
C HIS A 90 -12.52 1.37 -11.29
N GLN A 91 -13.28 1.00 -12.31
CA GLN A 91 -14.70 1.34 -12.35
C GLN A 91 -15.24 1.29 -10.91
N GLU A 92 -16.10 2.25 -10.57
CA GLU A 92 -16.89 2.22 -9.33
C GLU A 92 -17.25 0.78 -8.96
N PRO A 93 -17.22 0.39 -7.68
CA PRO A 93 -17.59 -0.96 -7.28
C PRO A 93 -19.05 -1.20 -7.63
N MET A 94 -19.33 -1.61 -8.88
CA MET A 94 -20.47 -2.45 -9.19
C MET A 94 -20.18 -3.72 -8.42
N GLY A 95 -20.79 -3.82 -7.23
CA GLY A 95 -20.51 -4.86 -6.26
C GLY A 95 -20.43 -6.21 -6.92
N MET A 96 -19.27 -6.87 -6.80
CA MET A 96 -19.09 -8.24 -7.28
C MET A 96 -20.05 -9.21 -6.57
N SER A 97 -20.49 -8.86 -5.37
CA SER A 97 -21.57 -9.54 -4.65
C SER A 97 -22.91 -9.56 -5.42
N GLY A 98 -23.11 -8.68 -6.41
CA GLY A 98 -24.27 -8.67 -7.30
C GLY A 98 -24.18 -9.63 -8.50
N ASP A 99 -22.97 -9.90 -9.00
CA ASP A 99 -22.72 -10.71 -10.21
C ASP A 99 -22.34 -12.18 -9.92
N LEU A 100 -22.04 -12.52 -8.66
CA LEU A 100 -21.77 -13.90 -8.23
C LEU A 100 -23.07 -14.67 -7.98
N ASP A 101 -23.13 -15.93 -8.45
CA ASP A 101 -24.21 -16.84 -8.08
C ASP A 101 -24.29 -16.94 -6.54
N LYS A 102 -25.51 -16.89 -6.00
CA LYS A 102 -25.80 -16.96 -4.55
C LYS A 102 -25.06 -18.13 -3.88
N LYS A 103 -24.84 -19.22 -4.60
CA LYS A 103 -24.11 -20.40 -4.10
C LYS A 103 -22.62 -20.13 -3.89
N ASP A 104 -21.97 -19.39 -4.79
CA ASP A 104 -20.54 -19.08 -4.70
C ASP A 104 -20.29 -17.95 -3.72
N LEU A 105 -21.20 -16.96 -3.65
CA LEU A 105 -21.16 -15.93 -2.63
C LEU A 105 -21.29 -16.53 -1.21
N ALA A 106 -22.21 -17.49 -1.01
CA ALA A 106 -22.34 -18.18 0.26
C ALA A 106 -21.08 -18.97 0.63
N ARG A 107 -20.39 -19.57 -0.35
CA ARG A 107 -19.10 -20.25 -0.14
C ARG A 107 -18.02 -19.27 0.26
N LEU A 108 -17.89 -18.13 -0.43
CA LEU A 108 -16.92 -17.09 -0.11
C LEU A 108 -17.14 -16.56 1.31
N ARG A 109 -18.37 -16.20 1.67
CA ARG A 109 -18.72 -15.76 3.04
C ARG A 109 -18.33 -16.80 4.10
N ALA A 110 -18.62 -18.08 3.85
CA ALA A 110 -18.27 -19.15 4.78
C ALA A 110 -16.76 -19.26 5.00
N VAL A 111 -15.96 -19.05 3.94
CA VAL A 111 -14.51 -19.09 4.09
C VAL A 111 -13.97 -17.81 4.74
N THR A 112 -14.43 -16.63 4.33
CA THR A 112 -14.05 -15.34 4.94
C THR A 112 -14.27 -15.35 6.45
N ARG A 113 -15.41 -15.88 6.92
CA ARG A 113 -15.68 -16.07 8.36
C ARG A 113 -14.68 -16.99 9.05
N ARG A 114 -14.35 -18.11 8.41
CA ARG A 114 -13.47 -19.12 8.98
C ARG A 114 -12.07 -18.56 9.17
N GLU A 115 -11.53 -17.90 8.16
CA GLU A 115 -10.19 -17.32 8.21
C GLU A 115 -10.14 -16.11 9.15
N HIS A 116 -11.16 -15.25 9.14
CA HIS A 116 -11.27 -14.15 10.11
C HIS A 116 -11.28 -14.68 11.56
N ARG A 117 -11.97 -15.79 11.83
CA ARG A 117 -11.97 -16.42 13.16
C ARG A 117 -10.61 -17.02 13.52
N LYS A 118 -9.86 -17.58 12.57
CA LYS A 118 -8.49 -18.06 12.85
C LYS A 118 -7.55 -16.92 13.23
N ALA A 119 -7.62 -15.80 12.49
CA ALA A 119 -6.81 -14.62 12.77
C ALA A 119 -7.27 -13.90 14.05
N HIS A 120 -8.56 -13.94 14.36
CA HIS A 120 -9.17 -13.22 15.47
C HIS A 120 -10.11 -14.13 16.30
N PRO A 121 -9.57 -15.12 17.04
CA PRO A 121 -10.36 -16.17 17.69
C PRO A 121 -11.32 -15.68 18.78
N ASN A 122 -11.06 -14.50 19.35
CA ASN A 122 -11.87 -13.90 20.42
C ASN A 122 -12.88 -12.85 19.92
N THR A 123 -13.06 -12.72 18.60
CA THR A 123 -13.99 -11.74 18.01
C THR A 123 -15.34 -12.35 17.66
N THR A 124 -16.36 -11.51 17.66
CA THR A 124 -17.70 -11.89 17.20
C THR A 124 -17.63 -12.36 15.74
N PRO A 125 -18.31 -13.45 15.37
CA PRO A 125 -18.32 -13.92 13.99
C PRO A 125 -18.90 -12.86 13.05
N LEU A 126 -18.24 -12.65 11.90
CA LEU A 126 -18.68 -11.69 10.88
C LEU A 126 -20.09 -12.02 10.37
N THR A 127 -20.92 -10.99 10.20
CA THR A 127 -22.19 -11.03 9.49
C THR A 127 -22.00 -11.21 7.98
N ASP A 128 -23.07 -11.53 7.26
CA ASP A 128 -23.00 -11.71 5.80
C ASP A 128 -22.56 -10.41 5.11
N HIS A 129 -23.08 -9.28 5.58
CA HIS A 129 -22.75 -7.96 5.06
C HIS A 129 -21.27 -7.59 5.29
N GLU A 130 -20.73 -7.90 6.47
CA GLU A 130 -19.30 -7.66 6.75
C GLU A 130 -18.40 -8.58 5.92
N CYS A 131 -18.86 -9.80 5.61
CA CYS A 131 -18.15 -10.69 4.69
C CYS A 131 -18.16 -10.12 3.27
N ASP A 132 -19.30 -9.60 2.79
CA ASP A 132 -19.40 -8.99 1.46
C ASP A 132 -18.50 -7.76 1.35
N GLN A 133 -18.50 -6.89 2.37
CA GLN A 133 -17.61 -5.73 2.40
C GLN A 133 -16.13 -6.14 2.39
N LEU A 134 -15.76 -7.22 3.08
CA LEU A 134 -14.41 -7.75 3.04
C LEU A 134 -14.05 -8.35 1.69
N ILE A 135 -14.96 -9.08 1.05
CA ILE A 135 -14.78 -9.66 -0.28
C ILE A 135 -14.62 -8.55 -1.33
N ASP A 136 -15.50 -7.55 -1.29
CA ASP A 136 -15.49 -6.42 -2.23
C ASP A 136 -14.27 -5.51 -1.99
N ARG A 137 -13.80 -5.36 -0.75
CA ARG A 137 -12.63 -4.52 -0.41
C ARG A 137 -11.30 -5.19 -0.72
N LEU A 138 -11.18 -6.49 -0.50
CA LEU A 138 -9.92 -7.22 -0.70
C LEU A 138 -9.74 -7.68 -2.15
N GLY A 139 -10.83 -7.79 -2.91
CA GLY A 139 -10.81 -8.35 -4.26
C GLY A 139 -10.70 -9.88 -4.25
N LEU A 140 -11.32 -10.52 -5.25
CA LEU A 140 -11.41 -11.98 -5.32
C LEU A 140 -10.03 -12.65 -5.35
N GLU A 141 -9.03 -12.04 -5.99
CA GLU A 141 -7.67 -12.58 -6.10
C GLU A 141 -6.96 -12.67 -4.74
N VAL A 142 -7.09 -11.67 -3.87
CA VAL A 142 -6.48 -11.68 -2.53
C VAL A 142 -7.19 -12.69 -1.62
N VAL A 143 -8.51 -12.79 -1.74
CA VAL A 143 -9.29 -13.83 -1.05
C VAL A 143 -8.84 -15.22 -1.54
N LEU A 144 -8.65 -15.40 -2.85
CA LEU A 144 -8.17 -16.65 -3.47
C LEU A 144 -6.70 -16.98 -3.13
N GLU A 145 -5.82 -16.00 -2.97
CA GLU A 145 -4.44 -16.24 -2.48
C GLU A 145 -4.42 -16.65 -1.00
N GLN A 146 -5.20 -15.98 -0.15
CA GLN A 146 -5.38 -16.40 1.24
C GLN A 146 -6.02 -17.80 1.34
N LEU A 147 -6.86 -18.17 0.36
CA LEU A 147 -7.42 -19.50 0.19
C LEU A 147 -6.39 -20.54 -0.28
N GLY A 148 -5.48 -20.19 -1.20
CA GLY A 148 -4.46 -21.09 -1.75
C GLY A 148 -3.30 -21.39 -0.80
N SER A 149 -2.97 -20.43 0.07
CA SER A 149 -1.86 -20.54 1.03
C SER A 149 -2.15 -21.47 2.23
N SER A 150 -3.39 -21.97 2.38
CA SER A 150 -3.75 -23.00 3.38
C SER A 150 -3.58 -24.45 2.89
N THR A 151 -2.93 -24.68 1.74
CA THR A 151 -2.74 -26.05 1.20
C THR A 151 -1.30 -26.56 1.23
N VAL A 152 -0.41 -25.96 2.04
CA VAL A 152 0.88 -26.57 2.39
C VAL A 152 1.27 -26.22 3.83
N HIS A 153 0.70 -26.94 4.80
CA HIS A 153 1.44 -27.73 5.81
C HIS A 153 0.50 -28.38 6.82
#